data_AF-A0A7Y1UPQ1-F1
#
_entry.id   AF-A0A7Y1UPQ1-F1
#
_cell.length_a   1.000
_cell.length_b   1.000
_cell.length_c   1.000
_cell.angle_alpha   90.00
_cell.angle_beta   90.00
_cell.angle_gamma   90.00
#
_symmetry.space_group_name_H-M   'P 1'
#
loop_
_entity.id
_entity.type
_entity.pdbx_description
1 polymer ?
#
loop_
_entity_poly.entity_id
_entity_poly.type
_entity_poly.pdbx_seq_one_letter_code
_entity_poly.pdbx_strand_id
1 'polypeptide(L)' 'MERQRLIDRKHEVQSQIRRLRPKAERAQQEAQTRRDRSQAAKLARDLEALMMEEARLRLEIDRT' A
#
# COMPACT_ATOMS: atom_id res chain seq x y z
N MET A 1 -9.59 -19.82 13.04
CA MET A 1 -8.40 -19.92 12.16
C MET A 1 -8.43 -18.91 11.03
N GLU A 2 -9.56 -18.77 10.32
CA GLU A 2 -9.72 -17.79 9.22
C GLU A 2 -9.48 -16.34 9.64
N ARG A 3 -10.09 -15.90 10.75
CA ARG A 3 -9.88 -14.56 11.32
C ARG A 3 -8.41 -14.23 11.60
N GLN A 4 -7.62 -15.19 12.11
CA GLN A 4 -6.20 -14.99 12.37
C GLN A 4 -5.42 -14.79 11.06
N ARG A 5 -5.74 -15.55 10.00
CA ARG A 5 -5.13 -15.37 8.67
C ARG A 5 -5.41 -13.99 8.08
N LEU A 6 -6.62 -13.45 8.27
CA LEU A 6 -6.96 -12.09 7.84
C LEU A 6 -6.14 -11.04 8.60
N ILE A 7 -5.93 -11.23 9.91
CA ILE A 7 -5.09 -10.35 10.74
C ILE A 7 -3.63 -10.39 10.27
N ASP A 8 -3.08 -11.58 10.05
CA ASP A 8 -1.70 -11.76 9.58
C ASP A 8 -1.52 -11.10 8.21
N ARG A 9 -2.46 -11.31 7.29
CA ARG A 9 -2.46 -10.66 5.98
C ARG A 9 -2.54 -9.13 6.09
N LYS A 10 -3.36 -8.61 7.01
CA LYS A 10 -3.42 -7.16 7.26
C LYS A 10 -2.08 -6.61 7.73
N HIS A 11 -1.37 -7.32 8.62
CA HIS A 11 -0.05 -6.90 9.07
C HIS A 11 1.00 -6.91 7.95
N GLU A 12 0.93 -7.88 7.04
CA GLU A 12 1.77 -7.90 5.83
C GLU A 12 1.53 -6.66 4.97
N VAL A 13 0.26 -6.37 4.65
CA VAL A 13 -0.14 -5.21 3.84
C VAL A 13 0.31 -3.90 4.52
N GLN A 14 0.10 -3.77 5.83
CA GLN A 14 0.59 -2.61 6.59
C GLN A 14 2.12 -2.47 6.56
N SER A 15 2.86 -3.58 6.61
CA SER A 15 4.32 -3.58 6.44
C SER A 15 4.74 -3.08 5.05
N GLN A 16 4.04 -3.53 4.00
CA GLN A 16 4.29 -3.08 2.63
C GLN A 16 3.98 -1.59 2.46
N ILE A 17 2.85 -1.10 2.97
CA ILE A 17 2.50 0.34 2.99
C ILE A 17 3.61 1.15 3.65
N ARG A 18 4.06 0.75 4.85
CA ARG A 18 5.13 1.45 5.58
C ARG A 18 6.44 1.53 4.79
N ARG A 19 6.75 0.49 3.99
CA ARG A 19 7.96 0.45 3.15
C ARG A 19 7.80 1.25 1.85
N LEU A 20 6.61 1.26 1.26
CA LEU A 20 6.35 1.84 -0.05
C LEU A 20 6.07 3.34 0.03
N ARG A 21 5.38 3.79 1.08
CA ARG A 21 5.02 5.19 1.30
C ARG A 21 6.20 6.17 1.18
N PRO A 22 7.32 6.00 1.91
CA PRO A 22 8.45 6.93 1.79
C PRO A 22 9.10 6.88 0.40
N LYS A 23 9.02 5.74 -0.31
CA LYS A 23 9.54 5.63 -1.69
C LYS A 23 8.66 6.39 -2.67
N ALA A 24 7.34 6.30 -2.52
CA ALA A 24 6.39 7.05 -3.34
C ALA A 24 6.53 8.56 -3.10
N GLU A 25 6.64 8.99 -1.83
CA GLU A 25 6.83 10.39 -1.45
C GLU A 25 8.14 10.95 -2.03
N ARG A 26 9.26 10.24 -1.87
CA ARG A 26 10.55 10.65 -2.47
C ARG A 26 10.49 10.69 -3.99
N ALA A 27 9.94 9.65 -4.62
CA ALA A 27 9.81 9.60 -6.07
C ALA A 27 8.95 10.76 -6.61
N GLN A 28 7.91 11.18 -5.88
CA GLN A 28 7.12 12.36 -6.26
C GLN A 28 7.92 13.66 -6.13
N GLN A 29 8.71 13.82 -5.06
CA GLN A 29 9.53 15.01 -4.83
C GLN A 29 10.69 15.13 -5.83
N GLU A 30 11.28 14.00 -6.21
CA GLU A 30 12.45 13.93 -7.10
C GLU A 30 12.06 13.84 -8.59
N ALA A 31 10.76 13.82 -8.91
CA ALA A 31 10.26 13.61 -10.27
C ALA A 31 10.47 14.83 -11.21
N GLN A 32 11.67 14.96 -11.74
CA GLN A 32 12.03 16.05 -12.66
C GLN A 32 11.75 15.70 -14.13
N THR A 33 11.95 14.44 -14.53
CA THR A 33 11.72 14.00 -15.91
C THR A 33 10.36 13.33 -16.11
N ARG A 34 9.93 13.19 -17.37
CA ARG A 34 8.72 12.41 -17.71
C ARG A 34 8.81 10.96 -17.21
N ARG A 35 10.01 10.37 -17.24
CA ARG A 35 10.25 9.01 -16.76
C ARG A 35 10.06 8.92 -15.25
N ASP A 36 10.62 9.85 -14.50
CA ASP A 36 10.51 9.87 -13.03
C ASP A 36 9.07 10.09 -12.60
N ARG A 37 8.33 10.96 -13.30
CA ARG A 37 6.88 11.15 -13.07
C ARG A 37 6.09 9.88 -13.29
N SER A 38 6.42 9.10 -14.34
CA SER A 38 5.75 7.81 -14.60
C SER A 38 6.03 6.78 -13.50
N GLN A 39 7.25 6.77 -12.97
CA GLN A 39 7.66 5.90 -11.87
C GLN A 39 6.99 6.31 -10.55
N ALA A 40 6.96 7.62 -10.25
CA ALA A 40 6.25 8.16 -9.10
C ALA A 40 4.74 7.84 -9.16
N ALA A 41 4.12 7.98 -10.33
CA ALA A 41 2.72 7.62 -10.55
C ALA A 41 2.46 6.10 -10.41
N LYS A 42 3.44 5.26 -10.78
CA LYS A 42 3.34 3.81 -10.52
C LYS A 42 3.37 3.53 -9.01
N LEU A 43 4.37 4.07 -8.30
CA LEU A 43 4.50 3.87 -6.85
C LEU A 43 3.30 4.41 -6.07
N ALA A 44 2.70 5.52 -6.51
CA ALA A 44 1.49 6.07 -5.94
C ALA A 44 0.28 5.13 -6.12
N ARG A 45 0.10 4.56 -7.32
CA ARG A 45 -0.97 3.58 -7.60
C ARG A 45 -0.78 2.28 -6.81
N ASP A 46 0.46 1.80 -6.70
CA ASP A 46 0.78 0.60 -5.92
C ASP A 46 0.47 0.84 -4.43
N LEU A 47 0.76 2.04 -3.90
CA LEU A 47 0.43 2.43 -2.53
C LEU A 47 -1.08 2.51 -2.30
N GLU A 48 -1.81 3.12 -3.23
CA GLU A 48 -3.27 3.23 -3.18
C GLU A 48 -3.93 1.85 -3.17
N ALA A 49 -3.47 0.93 -4.03
CA ALA A 49 -3.98 -0.44 -4.06
C ALA A 49 -3.79 -1.17 -2.72
N LEU A 50 -2.62 -1.03 -2.09
CA LEU A 50 -2.36 -1.60 -0.77
C LEU A 50 -3.24 -0.99 0.32
N MET A 51 -3.50 0.32 0.26
CA MET A 51 -4.40 1.00 1.20
C MET A 51 -5.85 0.50 1.05
N MET A 52 -6.31 0.27 -0.18
CA MET A 52 -7.63 -0.33 -0.44
C MET A 52 -7.70 -1.78 0.07
N GLU A 53 -6.65 -2.58 -0.11
CA GLU A 53 -6.57 -3.94 0.42
C GLU A 53 -6.63 -3.94 1.96
N GLU A 54 -5.90 -3.03 2.61
CA GLU A 54 -5.93 -2.89 4.08
C GLU A 54 -7.33 -2.54 4.60
N ALA A 55 -8.02 -1.60 3.93
CA ALA A 55 -9.38 -1.22 4.25
C ALA A 55 -10.36 -2.39 4.08
N ARG A 56 -10.23 -3.15 2.98
CA ARG A 56 -11.02 -4.37 2.76
C ARG A 56 -10.79 -5.39 3.87
N LEU A 57 -9.54 -5.65 4.23
CA LEU A 57 -9.18 -6.62 5.28
C LEU A 57 -9.75 -6.21 6.64
N ARG A 58 -9.78 -4.91 6.97
CA ARG A 58 -10.46 -4.43 8.19
C ARG A 58 -11.93 -4.81 8.20
N LEU A 59 -12.66 -4.50 7.12
CA LEU A 59 -14.08 -4.82 7.01
C LEU A 59 -14.34 -6.34 7.08
N GLU A 60 -13.44 -7.14 6.49
CA GLU A 60 -13.53 -8.61 6.51
C GLU A 60 -13.29 -9.17 7.92
N ILE A 61 -12.31 -8.63 8.66
CA ILE A 61 -12.04 -8.99 10.07
C ILE A 61 -13.19 -8.58 10.98
N ASP A 62 -13.81 -7.41 10.75
CA ASP A 62 -14.92 -6.94 11.58
C ASP A 62 -16.19 -7.79 11.38
N ARG A 63 -16.33 -8.45 10.22
CA ARG A 63 -17.45 -9.35 9.88
C ARG A 63 -17.22 -10.80 10.31
N THR A 64 -16.00 -11.17 10.72
CA THR A 64 -15.58 -12.55 11.03
C THR A 64 -15.28 -12.72 12.51
#